data_AF-A0A7X4GL32-F1
#
_entry.id   AF-A0A7X4GL32-F1
#
_cell.length_a   1.000
_cell.length_b   1.000
_cell.length_c   1.000
_cell.angle_alpha   90.00
_cell.angle_beta   90.00
_cell.angle_gamma   90.00
#
_symmetry.space_group_name_H-M   'P 1'
#
loop_
_entity.id
_entity.type
_entity.pdbx_description
1 polymer ?
#
loop_
_entity_poly.entity_id
_entity_poly.type
_entity_poly.pdbx_seq_one_letter_code
_entity_poly.pdbx_strand_id
1 'polypeptide(L)' 'MTRPAPDQIALEVAHRGLRTDLALEQVLADPALRIILENRARYHMQRRARIDVKKLQANDND' A
#
# COMPACT_ATOMS: atom_id res chain seq x y z
N MET A 1 -1.18 -20.03 0.57
CA MET A 1 -1.56 -18.69 1.04
C MET A 1 -0.98 -17.65 0.09
N THR A 2 -1.70 -17.33 -0.98
CA THR A 2 -1.28 -16.37 -1.99
C THR A 2 -1.44 -14.97 -1.40
N ARG A 3 -0.34 -14.35 -0.97
CA ARG A 3 -0.37 -12.96 -0.51
C ARG A 3 -0.72 -12.07 -1.71
N PRO A 4 -1.78 -11.25 -1.64
CA PRO A 4 -2.12 -10.37 -2.75
C PRO A 4 -0.92 -9.47 -3.05
N ALA A 5 -0.56 -9.41 -4.32
CA ALA A 5 0.44 -8.45 -4.80
C ALA A 5 -0.10 -7.04 -4.52
N PRO A 6 0.71 -6.14 -3.95
CA PRO A 6 0.25 -4.78 -3.73
C PRO A 6 0.02 -4.06 -5.06
N ASP A 7 -1.06 -3.28 -5.15
CA ASP A 7 -1.33 -2.47 -6.34
C ASP A 7 -0.20 -1.45 -6.58
N GLN A 8 0.01 -1.08 -7.84
CA GLN A 8 1.00 -0.06 -8.22
C GLN A 8 0.77 1.26 -7.46
N ILE A 9 -0.49 1.69 -7.31
CA ILE A 9 -0.84 2.89 -6.53
C ILE A 9 -0.39 2.76 -5.07
N ALA A 10 -0.55 1.59 -4.47
CA ALA A 10 -0.15 1.36 -3.08
C ALA A 10 1.38 1.39 -2.92
N LEU A 11 2.10 0.87 -3.91
CA LEU A 11 3.57 0.93 -3.97
C LEU A 11 4.06 2.38 -4.12
N GLU A 12 3.48 3.18 -5.01
CA GLU A 12 3.86 4.58 -5.18
C GLU A 12 3.59 5.43 -3.93
N VAL A 13 2.44 5.23 -3.28
CA VAL A 13 2.13 5.92 -2.01
C VAL A 13 3.11 5.50 -0.91
N ALA A 14 3.42 4.20 -0.81
CA ALA A 14 4.38 3.69 0.16
C ALA A 14 5.79 4.26 -0.06
N HIS A 15 6.21 4.37 -1.34
CA HIS A 15 7.50 4.93 -1.76
C HIS A 15 7.59 6.43 -1.42
N ARG A 16 6.54 7.20 -1.73
CA ARG A 16 6.47 8.62 -1.37
C ARG A 16 6.57 8.85 0.14
N GLY A 17 6.02 7.93 0.94
CA GLY A 17 6.16 7.97 2.39
C GLY A 17 7.55 7.58 2.91
N LEU A 18 8.37 6.87 2.12
CA LEU A 18 9.71 6.45 2.51
C LEU A 18 10.70 7.62 2.54
N ARG A 19 10.36 8.76 1.89
CA ARG A 19 11.21 9.96 1.78
C ARG A 19 12.65 9.64 1.40
N THR A 20 12.81 8.66 0.51
CA THR A 20 14.11 8.28 -0.05
C THR A 20 14.31 9.02 -1.37
N ASP A 21 15.55 9.33 -1.69
CA ASP A 21 15.95 9.89 -2.99
C ASP A 21 15.98 8.80 -4.08
N LEU A 22 15.95 7.54 -3.68
CA LEU A 22 15.97 6.40 -4.60
C LEU A 22 14.68 6.31 -5.40
N ALA A 23 14.80 6.06 -6.70
CA ALA A 23 13.66 5.75 -7.56
C ALA A 23 12.96 4.45 -7.13
N LEU A 24 11.67 4.31 -7.43
CA LEU A 24 10.87 3.14 -7.09
C LEU A 24 11.52 1.83 -7.56
N GLU A 25 12.06 1.83 -8.78
CA GLU A 25 12.76 0.67 -9.35
C GLU A 25 14.01 0.28 -8.57
N GLN A 26 14.77 1.26 -8.06
CA GLN A 26 15.95 1.00 -7.23
C GLN A 26 15.55 0.42 -5.86
N VAL A 27 14.44 0.89 -5.29
CA VAL A 27 13.87 0.36 -4.05
C VAL A 27 13.34 -1.06 -4.25
N LEU A 28 12.83 -1.39 -5.44
CA LEU A 28 12.39 -2.75 -5.80
C LEU A 28 13.55 -3.70 -6.13
N ALA A 29 14.67 -3.16 -6.63
CA ALA A 29 15.89 -3.92 -6.91
C ALA A 29 16.59 -4.38 -5.63
N ASP A 30 16.51 -3.61 -4.55
CA ASP A 30 17.04 -3.99 -3.25
C ASP A 30 16.03 -4.88 -2.47
N PRO A 31 16.41 -6.12 -2.11
CA PRO A 31 15.47 -7.05 -1.48
C PRO A 31 15.02 -6.60 -0.09
N ALA A 32 15.85 -5.88 0.66
CA ALA A 32 15.49 -5.40 2.00
C ALA A 32 14.49 -4.24 1.91
N LEU A 33 14.77 -3.27 1.03
CA LEU A 33 13.88 -2.14 0.79
C LEU A 33 12.56 -2.58 0.15
N ARG A 34 12.59 -3.54 -0.76
CA ARG A 34 11.40 -4.13 -1.36
C ARG A 34 10.45 -4.71 -0.31
N ILE A 35 10.95 -5.45 0.68
CA ILE A 35 10.11 -6.01 1.76
C ILE A 35 9.43 -4.90 2.56
N ILE A 36 10.15 -3.82 2.87
CA ILE A 36 9.60 -2.67 3.61
C ILE A 36 8.51 -1.97 2.78
N LEU A 37 8.79 -1.74 1.49
CA LEU A 37 7.88 -1.11 0.55
C LEU A 37 6.60 -1.93 0.38
N GLU A 38 6.71 -3.23 0.15
CA GLU A 38 5.56 -4.14 0.01
C GLU A 38 4.70 -4.16 1.28
N ASN A 39 5.32 -4.19 2.47
CA ASN A 39 4.57 -4.18 3.72
C ASN A 39 3.81 -2.87 3.92
N ARG A 40 4.42 -1.71 3.61
CA ARG A 40 3.72 -0.42 3.64
C ARG A 40 2.59 -0.35 2.62
N ALA A 41 2.82 -0.83 1.40
CA ALA A 41 1.80 -0.85 0.36
C ALA A 41 0.58 -1.69 0.80
N ARG A 42 0.81 -2.87 1.39
CA ARG A 42 -0.26 -3.70 1.96
C ARG A 42 -0.98 -3.00 3.11
N TYR A 43 -0.25 -2.31 3.99
CA TYR A 43 -0.86 -1.52 5.05
C TYR A 43 -1.78 -0.42 4.49
N HIS A 44 -1.36 0.25 3.41
CA HIS A 44 -2.19 1.23 2.72
C HIS A 44 -3.45 0.59 2.12
N MET A 45 -3.34 -0.56 1.45
CA MET A 45 -4.50 -1.28 0.91
C MET A 45 -5.48 -1.70 2.01
N GLN A 46 -4.99 -2.29 3.11
CA GLN A 46 -5.82 -2.66 4.25
C GLN A 46 -6.49 -1.44 4.90
N ARG A 47 -5.78 -0.32 5.00
CA ARG A 47 -6.34 0.93 5.53
C ARG A 47 -7.41 1.50 4.60
N ARG A 48 -7.21 1.48 3.28
CA ARG A 48 -8.23 1.85 2.30
C ARG A 48 -9.45 0.95 2.41
N ALA A 49 -9.27 -0.37 2.43
CA ALA A 49 -10.36 -1.33 2.59
C ALA A 49 -11.16 -1.08 3.88
N ARG A 50 -10.50 -0.83 5.01
CA ARG A 50 -11.18 -0.48 6.27
C ARG A 50 -11.96 0.84 6.20
N ILE A 51 -11.44 1.84 5.49
CA ILE A 51 -12.14 3.13 5.31
C ILE A 51 -13.34 2.96 4.37
N ASP A 52 -13.20 2.17 3.30
CA ASP A 52 -14.25 1.91 2.32
C ASP A 52 -15.43 1.17 2.96
N VAL A 53 -15.16 0.13 3.76
CA VAL A 53 -16.20 -0.57 4.54
C VAL A 53 -16.97 0.40 5.45
N LYS A 54 -16.27 1.37 6.05
CA LYS A 54 -16.90 2.37 6.93
C LYS A 54 -17.73 3.41 6.15
N LYS A 55 -17.36 3.71 4.91
CA LYS A 55 -18.17 4.55 4.00
C LYS A 55 -19.40 3.80 3.48
N LEU A 56 -19.29 2.50 3.24
CA LEU A 56 -20.40 1.68 2.77
C LEU A 56 -21.48 1.53 3.85
N GLN A 57 -21.09 1.33 5.12
CA GLN A 57 -22.04 1.25 6.24
C GLN A 57 -22.71 2.58 6.61
N ALA A 58 -22.16 3.73 6.19
CA ALA A 58 -22.74 5.04 6.52
C ALA A 58 -23.81 5.51 5.51
N ASN A 59 -24.01 4.81 4.39
CA ASN A 59 -24.99 5.16 3.37
C ASN A 59 -26.21 4.21 3.34
N ASP A 60 -26.31 3.24 4.26
CA ASP A 60 -27.43 2.28 4.34
C ASP A 60 -28.27 2.55 5.60
N ASN A 61 -28.69 3.80 5.76
CA ASN A 61 -29.64 4.18 6.80
C ASN A 61 -30.45 5.41 6.37
N ASP A 62 -31.14 5.30 5.24
CA ASP A 62 -32.32 6.11 4.91
C ASP A 62 -33.45 5.18 4.46
#